data_AF-A0A7C4BRG7-F1
#
_entry.id   AF-A0A7C4BRG7-F1
#
_cell.length_a   1.000
_cell.length_b   1.000
_cell.length_c   1.000
_cell.angle_alpha   90.00
_cell.angle_beta   90.00
_cell.angle_gamma   90.00
#
_symmetry.space_group_name_H-M   'P 1'
#
loop_
_entity.id
_entity.type
_entity.pdbx_description
1 polymer ?
#
loop_
_entity_poly.entity_id
_entity_poly.type
_entity_poly.pdbx_seq_one_letter_code
_entity_poly.pdbx_strand_id
1 'polypeptide(L)'
;VTAFNYDVLNNREIRIDDLLGDYPDYLKTLSDYTIKTLKSNMTEEESEILDEMIQRGAGPQEENFKNFTFTDTMINLHFSKYDVLPGVFGEQEVYVPRSIFIKSNLTISSPNKFAKVKFPLEVKGFVEKRTDQTTWVIFEGEAGNIKVINEDGEILGTGILRAEGEWMTDEIVKVSSVISLNNPIKSQNIKLIITENNPDDTRKPYVMILPLIIDNK
;
A
#
# COMPACT_ATOMS: atom_id res chain seq x y z
N VAL A 1 -8.05 21.51 17.01
CA VAL A 1 -6.87 20.63 17.23
C VAL A 1 -5.70 21.02 16.32
N THR A 2 -4.47 20.90 16.84
CA THR A 2 -3.23 20.89 16.05
C THR A 2 -2.41 19.67 16.46
N ALA A 3 -1.99 18.85 15.50
CA ALA A 3 -1.14 17.70 15.74
C ALA A 3 0.20 17.88 15.01
N PHE A 4 1.29 17.37 15.60
CA PHE A 4 2.64 17.48 15.04
C PHE A 4 3.37 16.15 15.23
N ASN A 5 3.78 15.54 14.13
CA ASN A 5 4.54 14.30 14.12
C ASN A 5 5.99 14.58 13.74
N TYR A 6 6.93 13.99 14.47
CA TYR A 6 8.35 14.31 14.32
C TYR A 6 9.22 13.06 14.29
N ASP A 7 10.10 13.00 13.28
CA ASP A 7 11.15 12.00 13.17
C ASP A 7 12.40 12.50 13.91
N VAL A 8 12.63 11.95 15.10
CA VAL A 8 13.78 12.31 15.95
C VAL A 8 15.12 11.86 15.39
N LEU A 9 15.14 10.83 14.52
CA LEU A 9 16.38 10.32 13.93
C LEU A 9 16.82 11.19 12.75
N ASN A 10 15.87 11.62 11.93
CA ASN A 10 16.12 12.42 10.74
C ASN A 10 15.89 13.93 10.96
N ASN A 11 15.54 14.35 12.18
CA ASN A 11 15.34 15.74 12.60
C ASN A 11 14.40 16.51 11.66
N ARG A 12 13.24 15.93 11.36
CA ARG A 12 12.25 16.49 10.44
C ARG A 12 10.82 16.18 10.85
N GLU A 13 9.89 17.01 10.39
CA GLU A 13 8.46 16.74 10.47
C GLU A 13 8.09 15.52 9.60
N ILE A 14 7.10 14.75 10.08
CA ILE A 14 6.46 13.65 9.35
C ILE A 14 5.11 14.16 8.83
N ARG A 15 4.99 14.27 7.51
CA ARG A 15 3.74 14.62 6.81
C ARG A 15 2.98 13.34 6.45
N ILE A 16 1.69 13.46 6.13
CA ILE A 16 0.87 12.31 5.74
C ILE A 16 1.42 11.62 4.47
N ASP A 17 2.00 12.40 3.56
CA ASP A 17 2.68 11.91 2.35
C ASP A 17 3.94 11.09 2.67
N ASP A 18 4.65 11.38 3.76
CA ASP A 18 5.78 10.54 4.20
C ASP A 18 5.33 9.12 4.60
N LEU A 19 4.07 8.98 5.04
CA LEU A 19 3.51 7.69 5.45
C LEU A 19 2.84 6.96 4.29
N LEU A 20 2.23 7.70 3.35
CA LEU A 20 1.30 7.15 2.37
C LEU A 20 1.63 7.49 0.90
N GLY A 21 2.62 8.33 0.62
CA GLY A 21 2.94 8.82 -0.72
C GLY A 21 3.31 7.73 -1.73
N ASP A 22 3.79 6.59 -1.23
CA ASP A 22 4.06 5.40 -2.04
C ASP A 22 2.78 4.68 -2.52
N TYR A 23 1.60 4.97 -1.93
CA TYR A 23 0.34 4.37 -2.33
C TYR A 23 -0.37 5.22 -3.39
N PRO A 24 -0.67 4.64 -4.58
CA PRO A 24 -1.41 5.36 -5.61
C PRO A 24 -2.76 5.84 -5.10
N ASP A 25 -3.09 7.11 -5.36
CA ASP A 25 -4.36 7.74 -4.99
C ASP A 25 -4.67 7.75 -3.49
N TYR A 26 -3.65 7.72 -2.61
CA TYR A 26 -3.88 7.63 -1.16
C TYR A 26 -4.79 8.73 -0.62
N LEU A 27 -4.70 9.97 -1.13
CA LEU A 27 -5.58 11.07 -0.73
C LEU A 27 -7.05 10.78 -1.04
N LYS A 28 -7.33 10.13 -2.18
CA LYS A 28 -8.69 9.72 -2.54
C LYS A 28 -9.17 8.61 -1.61
N THR A 29 -8.35 7.60 -1.35
CA THR A 29 -8.70 6.52 -0.41
C THR A 29 -8.96 7.05 1.00
N LEU A 30 -8.12 7.97 1.48
CA LEU A 30 -8.25 8.61 2.79
C LEU A 30 -9.52 9.45 2.86
N SER A 31 -9.80 10.25 1.82
CA SER A 31 -11.02 11.06 1.70
C SER A 31 -12.29 10.20 1.67
N ASP A 32 -12.37 9.20 0.79
CA ASP A 32 -13.54 8.33 0.66
C ASP A 32 -13.86 7.62 1.97
N TYR A 33 -12.83 7.08 2.65
CA TYR A 33 -12.99 6.43 3.95
C TYR A 33 -13.48 7.42 5.02
N THR A 34 -12.88 8.60 5.08
CA THR A 34 -13.21 9.62 6.08
C THR A 34 -14.64 10.11 5.93
N ILE A 35 -15.05 10.46 4.70
CA ILE A 35 -16.40 10.91 4.39
C ILE A 35 -17.42 9.83 4.73
N LYS A 36 -17.14 8.56 4.36
CA LYS A 36 -18.01 7.44 4.68
C LYS A 36 -18.18 7.25 6.19
N THR A 37 -17.09 7.32 6.95
CA THR A 37 -17.12 7.18 8.41
C THR A 37 -17.84 8.32 9.11
N LEU A 38 -17.67 9.57 8.64
CA LEU A 38 -18.40 10.71 9.18
C LEU A 38 -19.91 10.55 8.95
N LYS A 39 -20.30 10.17 7.73
CA LYS A 39 -21.71 9.99 7.35
C LYS A 39 -22.37 8.78 8.01
N SER A 40 -21.63 7.72 8.33
CA SER A 40 -22.21 6.53 8.98
C SER A 40 -22.75 6.81 10.38
N ASN A 41 -22.37 7.92 11.00
CA ASN A 41 -22.84 8.35 12.31
C ASN A 41 -24.04 9.32 12.25
N MET A 42 -24.61 9.53 11.06
CA MET A 42 -25.67 10.51 10.78
C MET A 42 -26.88 9.83 10.17
N THR A 43 -28.03 10.50 10.27
CA THR A 43 -29.19 10.18 9.44
C THR A 43 -28.92 10.55 7.98
N GLU A 44 -29.71 9.98 7.06
CA GLU A 44 -29.60 10.29 5.62
C GLU A 44 -29.84 11.78 5.35
N GLU A 45 -30.84 12.37 6.00
CA GLU A 45 -31.16 13.81 5.91
C GLU A 45 -30.01 14.69 6.42
N GLU A 46 -29.43 14.38 7.58
CA GLU A 46 -28.25 15.12 8.09
C GLU A 46 -27.06 14.99 7.15
N SER A 47 -26.81 13.79 6.61
CA SER A 47 -25.73 13.53 5.66
C SER A 47 -25.88 14.35 4.38
N GLU A 48 -27.11 14.52 3.87
CA GLU A 48 -27.37 15.38 2.70
C GLU A 48 -27.16 16.86 3.01
N ILE A 49 -27.71 17.34 4.13
CA ILE A 49 -27.57 18.75 4.56
C ILE A 49 -26.11 19.13 4.78
N LEU A 50 -25.31 18.19 5.32
CA LEU A 50 -23.93 18.44 5.71
C LEU A 50 -22.91 18.04 4.63
N ASP A 51 -23.35 17.48 3.49
CA ASP A 51 -22.46 16.94 2.47
C ASP A 51 -21.43 17.95 1.99
N GLU A 52 -21.85 19.18 1.66
CA GLU A 52 -20.92 20.22 1.18
C GLU A 52 -19.81 20.50 2.19
N MET A 53 -20.16 20.58 3.48
CA MET A 53 -19.20 20.85 4.54
C MET A 53 -18.24 19.69 4.75
N ILE A 54 -18.77 18.46 4.74
CA ILE A 54 -17.97 17.22 4.85
C ILE A 54 -17.03 17.08 3.66
N GLN A 55 -17.51 17.26 2.43
CA GLN A 55 -16.71 17.16 1.21
C GLN A 55 -15.59 18.20 1.19
N ARG A 56 -15.87 19.42 1.65
CA ARG A 56 -14.86 20.48 1.74
C ARG A 56 -13.78 20.16 2.77
N GLY A 57 -14.16 19.71 3.96
CA GLY A 57 -13.24 19.45 5.07
C GLY A 57 -12.52 18.10 5.03
N ALA A 58 -13.07 17.11 4.34
CA ALA A 58 -12.54 15.75 4.23
C ALA A 58 -12.29 15.31 2.77
N GLY A 59 -12.29 16.25 1.82
CA GLY A 59 -11.95 16.01 0.41
C GLY A 59 -10.47 15.65 0.21
N PRO A 60 -10.06 15.15 -0.98
CA PRO A 60 -8.75 14.56 -1.24
C PRO A 60 -7.65 15.61 -1.44
N GLN A 61 -7.44 16.46 -0.43
CA GLN A 61 -6.40 17.49 -0.37
C GLN A 61 -5.52 17.26 0.85
N GLU A 62 -4.20 17.37 0.71
CA GLU A 62 -3.26 17.15 1.84
C GLU A 62 -3.58 18.02 3.07
N GLU A 63 -4.00 19.26 2.84
CA GLU A 63 -4.33 20.23 3.89
C GLU A 63 -5.45 19.74 4.82
N ASN A 64 -6.41 18.97 4.29
CA ASN A 64 -7.52 18.39 5.06
C ASN A 64 -7.04 17.29 6.02
N PHE A 65 -5.86 16.72 5.80
CA PHE A 65 -5.31 15.60 6.57
C PHE A 65 -3.99 15.95 7.28
N LYS A 66 -3.69 17.24 7.44
CA LYS A 66 -2.45 17.71 8.10
C LYS A 66 -2.41 17.42 9.60
N ASN A 67 -3.57 17.40 10.25
CA ASN A 67 -3.69 17.14 11.68
C ASN A 67 -3.97 15.66 11.90
N PHE A 68 -2.93 14.88 12.12
CA PHE A 68 -3.07 13.45 12.37
C PHE A 68 -2.07 12.96 13.40
N THR A 69 -2.34 11.79 13.97
CA THR A 69 -1.39 10.97 14.73
C THR A 69 -1.43 9.56 14.15
N PHE A 70 -0.43 8.72 14.42
CA PHE A 70 -0.40 7.38 13.85
C PHE A 70 0.26 6.35 14.76
N THR A 71 -0.04 5.09 14.48
CA THR A 71 0.65 3.91 15.00
C THR A 71 1.11 3.04 13.82
N ASP A 72 1.66 1.87 14.12
CA ASP A 72 2.00 0.88 13.08
C ASP A 72 0.78 0.41 12.28
N THR A 73 -0.42 0.50 12.86
CA THR A 73 -1.65 -0.06 12.27
C THR A 73 -2.72 0.99 11.93
N MET A 74 -2.68 2.18 12.53
CA MET A 74 -3.74 3.18 12.40
C MET A 74 -3.19 4.56 12.08
N ILE A 75 -3.99 5.34 11.35
CA ILE A 75 -3.88 6.80 11.24
C ILE A 75 -5.11 7.38 11.91
N ASN A 76 -4.94 8.25 12.91
CA ASN A 76 -6.04 8.98 13.54
C ASN A 76 -6.03 10.41 13.02
N LEU A 77 -7.08 10.79 12.30
CA LEU A 77 -7.29 12.13 11.75
C LEU A 77 -8.04 12.99 12.76
N HIS A 78 -7.56 14.21 12.98
CA HIS A 78 -8.12 15.16 13.93
C HIS A 78 -8.71 16.37 13.22
N PHE A 79 -10.01 16.57 13.34
CA PHE A 79 -10.72 17.70 12.75
C PHE A 79 -11.20 18.65 13.84
N SER A 80 -10.84 19.92 13.70
CA SER A 80 -11.33 20.98 14.59
C SER A 80 -12.81 21.26 14.33
N LYS A 81 -13.45 21.98 15.26
CA LYS A 81 -14.78 22.54 15.02
C LYS A 81 -14.80 23.30 13.70
N TYR A 82 -15.86 23.12 12.91
CA TYR A 82 -16.08 23.75 11.60
C TYR A 82 -15.23 23.22 10.43
N ASP A 83 -14.30 22.29 10.65
CA ASP A 83 -13.53 21.70 9.56
C ASP A 83 -14.46 20.84 8.69
N VAL A 84 -15.09 19.83 9.30
CA VAL A 84 -15.95 18.85 8.62
C VAL A 84 -17.43 18.94 9.01
N LEU A 85 -17.74 19.53 10.17
CA LEU A 85 -19.10 19.62 10.72
C LEU A 85 -19.34 20.94 11.47
N PRO A 86 -20.60 21.37 11.63
CA PRO A 86 -20.94 22.56 12.41
C PRO A 86 -20.40 22.48 13.84
N GLY A 87 -20.02 23.61 14.42
CA GLY A 87 -19.34 23.65 15.73
C GLY A 87 -20.10 23.04 16.91
N VAL A 88 -21.42 22.85 16.81
CA VAL A 88 -22.24 22.14 17.81
C VAL A 88 -21.84 20.67 17.96
N PHE A 89 -21.30 20.05 16.90
CA PHE A 89 -20.82 18.67 16.92
C PHE A 89 -19.45 18.52 17.59
N GLY A 90 -18.77 19.64 17.89
CA GLY A 90 -17.45 19.61 18.50
C GLY A 90 -16.34 19.22 17.52
N GLU A 91 -15.19 18.84 18.06
CA GLU A 91 -14.07 18.29 17.29
C GLU A 91 -14.38 16.84 16.89
N GLN A 92 -13.91 16.42 15.71
CA GLN A 92 -14.14 15.07 15.20
C GLN A 92 -12.84 14.31 15.08
N GLU A 93 -12.90 13.00 15.28
CA GLU A 93 -11.79 12.08 15.06
C GLU A 93 -12.21 10.97 14.11
N VAL A 94 -11.32 10.61 13.17
CA VAL A 94 -11.54 9.47 12.28
C VAL A 94 -10.35 8.54 12.35
N TYR A 95 -10.63 7.30 12.76
CA TYR A 95 -9.65 6.23 12.90
C TYR A 95 -9.58 5.42 11.62
N VAL A 96 -8.50 5.61 10.86
CA VAL A 96 -8.27 4.99 9.55
C VAL A 96 -7.29 3.82 9.69
N PRO A 97 -7.71 2.57 9.44
CA PRO A 97 -6.79 1.44 9.39
C PRO A 97 -5.79 1.61 8.25
N ARG A 98 -4.49 1.50 8.53
CA ARG A 98 -3.46 1.58 7.48
C ARG A 98 -3.60 0.48 6.43
N SER A 99 -4.26 -0.63 6.78
CA SER A 99 -4.55 -1.72 5.87
C SER A 99 -5.41 -1.34 4.67
N ILE A 100 -6.20 -0.25 4.72
CA ILE A 100 -7.01 0.19 3.57
C ILE A 100 -6.17 0.74 2.42
N PHE A 101 -4.92 1.15 2.70
CA PHE A 101 -3.97 1.61 1.68
C PHE A 101 -3.19 0.45 1.06
N ILE A 102 -3.18 -0.69 1.74
CA ILE A 102 -2.56 -1.93 1.26
C ILE A 102 -3.48 -2.52 0.18
N LYS A 103 -3.33 -2.03 -1.06
CA LYS A 103 -4.05 -2.52 -2.24
C LYS A 103 -3.67 -3.94 -2.67
N SER A 104 -2.63 -4.51 -2.06
CA SER A 104 -2.14 -5.85 -2.37
C SER A 104 -2.02 -6.69 -1.09
N ASN A 105 -2.73 -7.81 -1.08
CA ASN A 105 -2.59 -8.88 -0.11
C ASN A 105 -1.37 -9.80 -0.35
N LEU A 106 -0.49 -9.48 -1.32
CA LEU A 106 0.79 -10.16 -1.46
C LEU A 106 1.80 -9.53 -0.50
N THR A 107 2.49 -10.36 0.26
CA THR A 107 3.65 -9.98 1.08
C THR A 107 4.87 -10.77 0.64
N ILE A 108 6.00 -10.08 0.39
CA ILE A 108 7.30 -10.72 0.18
C ILE A 108 8.06 -10.73 1.51
N SER A 109 8.29 -11.93 2.02
CA SER A 109 9.00 -12.18 3.29
C SER A 109 10.50 -12.35 3.09
N SER A 110 10.94 -12.64 1.86
CA SER A 110 12.35 -12.67 1.48
C SER A 110 12.48 -12.47 -0.03
N PRO A 111 13.43 -11.66 -0.52
CA PRO A 111 14.29 -10.76 0.26
C PRO A 111 13.54 -9.56 0.84
N ASN A 112 14.13 -8.89 1.83
CA ASN A 112 13.63 -7.60 2.34
C ASN A 112 14.02 -6.45 1.42
N LYS A 113 13.35 -5.30 1.54
CA LYS A 113 13.76 -4.06 0.86
C LYS A 113 15.22 -3.73 1.20
N PHE A 114 15.99 -3.37 0.18
CA PHE A 114 17.42 -3.05 0.23
C PHE A 114 18.33 -4.20 0.71
N ALA A 115 17.83 -5.43 0.73
CA ALA A 115 18.66 -6.58 1.08
C ALA A 115 19.80 -6.76 0.07
N LYS A 116 20.96 -7.17 0.59
CA LYS A 116 22.07 -7.66 -0.21
C LYS A 116 21.76 -9.09 -0.65
N VAL A 117 21.74 -9.34 -1.95
CA VAL A 117 21.29 -10.61 -2.53
C VAL A 117 22.33 -11.22 -3.47
N LYS A 118 22.34 -12.56 -3.51
CA LYS A 118 23.10 -13.35 -4.47
C LYS A 118 22.13 -14.10 -5.38
N PHE A 119 22.62 -14.49 -6.55
CA PHE A 119 21.88 -15.30 -7.50
C PHE A 119 22.44 -16.73 -7.55
N PRO A 120 21.60 -17.77 -7.64
CA PRO A 120 20.14 -17.72 -7.78
C PRO A 120 19.43 -17.18 -6.54
N LEU A 121 18.48 -16.27 -6.76
CA LEU A 121 17.75 -15.56 -5.72
C LEU A 121 16.45 -16.29 -5.42
N GLU A 122 16.29 -16.72 -4.17
CA GLU A 122 15.03 -17.24 -3.67
C GLU A 122 14.13 -16.08 -3.20
N VAL A 123 12.95 -15.99 -3.79
CA VAL A 123 11.88 -15.08 -3.40
C VAL A 123 10.80 -15.88 -2.70
N LYS A 124 10.42 -15.47 -1.50
CA LYS A 124 9.37 -16.08 -0.68
C LYS A 124 8.37 -15.03 -0.24
N GLY A 125 7.12 -15.45 -0.13
CA GLY A 125 6.04 -14.59 0.29
C GLY A 125 4.78 -15.37 0.59
N PHE A 126 3.69 -14.63 0.75
CA PHE A 126 2.37 -15.20 0.92
C PHE A 126 1.30 -14.23 0.39
N VAL A 127 0.16 -14.78 0.00
CA VAL A 127 -1.03 -14.05 -0.43
C VAL A 127 -2.14 -14.33 0.58
N GLU A 128 -2.66 -13.28 1.22
CA GLU A 128 -3.77 -13.38 2.19
C GLU A 128 -5.11 -13.14 1.48
N LYS A 129 -6.11 -14.02 1.57
CA LYS A 129 -7.43 -13.66 1.02
C LYS A 129 -8.07 -12.53 1.83
N ARG A 130 -8.28 -11.36 1.22
CA ARG A 130 -9.03 -10.24 1.82
C ARG A 130 -10.43 -10.22 1.23
N THR A 131 -11.44 -10.24 2.10
CA THR A 131 -12.85 -10.36 1.73
C THR A 131 -13.49 -9.03 1.32
N ASP A 132 -12.81 -7.91 1.55
CA ASP A 132 -13.43 -6.58 1.46
C ASP A 132 -12.71 -5.58 0.54
N GLN A 133 -11.47 -5.84 0.08
CA GLN A 133 -10.74 -4.94 -0.83
C GLN A 133 -9.78 -5.67 -1.78
N THR A 134 -9.45 -4.97 -2.87
CA THR A 134 -8.60 -5.37 -4.00
C THR A 134 -7.51 -6.39 -3.65
N THR A 135 -7.58 -7.53 -4.33
CA THR A 135 -6.73 -8.69 -4.09
C THR A 135 -5.75 -8.88 -5.24
N TRP A 136 -4.52 -9.17 -4.88
CA TRP A 136 -3.56 -9.91 -5.70
C TRP A 136 -4.10 -11.33 -5.88
N VAL A 137 -4.35 -11.69 -7.12
CA VAL A 137 -4.96 -12.97 -7.51
C VAL A 137 -3.88 -14.00 -7.78
N ILE A 138 -4.13 -15.22 -7.33
CA ILE A 138 -3.40 -16.41 -7.82
C ILE A 138 -4.25 -17.01 -8.92
N PHE A 139 -3.67 -17.13 -10.11
CA PHE A 139 -4.31 -17.74 -11.27
C PHE A 139 -3.43 -18.86 -11.78
N GLU A 140 -4.01 -20.05 -11.99
CA GLU A 140 -3.28 -21.26 -12.40
C GLU A 140 -2.09 -21.62 -11.48
N GLY A 141 -2.22 -21.33 -10.18
CA GLY A 141 -1.15 -21.54 -9.19
C GLY A 141 -0.01 -20.52 -9.27
N GLU A 142 -0.15 -19.47 -10.09
CA GLU A 142 0.83 -18.41 -10.25
C GLU A 142 0.30 -17.11 -9.64
N ALA A 143 1.05 -16.56 -8.69
CA ALA A 143 0.76 -15.26 -8.11
C ALA A 143 1.23 -14.14 -9.03
N GLY A 144 2.32 -14.29 -9.77
CA GLY A 144 2.73 -13.24 -10.69
C GLY A 144 4.06 -13.45 -11.37
N ASN A 145 4.32 -12.61 -12.36
CA ASN A 145 5.56 -12.58 -13.10
C ASN A 145 6.58 -11.71 -12.39
N ILE A 146 7.81 -12.21 -12.27
CA ILE A 146 8.93 -11.49 -11.66
C ILE A 146 9.92 -11.06 -12.74
N LYS A 147 10.37 -9.81 -12.66
CA LYS A 147 11.50 -9.27 -13.43
C LYS A 147 12.52 -8.68 -12.48
N VAL A 148 13.79 -8.99 -12.71
CA VAL A 148 14.91 -8.29 -12.09
C VAL A 148 15.44 -7.30 -13.11
N ILE A 149 15.44 -6.02 -12.78
CA ILE A 149 15.97 -4.95 -13.65
C ILE A 149 17.11 -4.20 -12.98
N ASN A 150 18.05 -3.68 -13.76
CA ASN A 150 19.06 -2.73 -13.28
C ASN A 150 18.53 -1.27 -13.34
N GLU A 151 19.39 -0.31 -12.97
CA GLU A 151 19.09 1.12 -13.02
C GLU A 151 18.82 1.65 -14.43
N ASP A 152 19.44 1.04 -15.45
CA ASP A 152 19.25 1.38 -16.86
C ASP A 152 17.95 0.79 -17.46
N GLY A 153 17.21 -0.01 -16.68
CA GLY A 153 16.01 -0.71 -17.11
C GLY A 153 16.25 -2.00 -17.91
N GLU A 154 17.50 -2.47 -18.02
CA GLU A 154 17.82 -3.76 -18.62
C GLU A 154 17.31 -4.90 -17.72
N ILE A 155 16.64 -5.88 -18.33
CA ILE A 155 16.16 -7.08 -17.63
C ILE A 155 17.34 -8.02 -17.42
N LEU A 156 17.70 -8.26 -16.16
CA LEU A 156 18.77 -9.16 -15.77
C LEU A 156 18.30 -10.60 -15.59
N GLY A 157 17.06 -10.82 -15.18
CA GLY A 157 16.49 -12.13 -14.93
C GLY A 157 14.97 -12.08 -14.85
N THR A 158 14.33 -13.23 -15.03
CA THR A 158 12.88 -13.40 -14.94
C THR A 158 12.55 -14.61 -14.07
N GLY A 159 11.36 -14.59 -13.48
CA GLY A 159 10.83 -15.70 -12.70
C GLY A 159 9.31 -15.63 -12.64
N ILE A 160 8.72 -16.66 -12.05
CA ILE A 160 7.28 -16.70 -11.79
C ILE A 160 7.11 -17.06 -10.32
N LEU A 161 6.34 -16.24 -9.60
CA LEU A 161 5.98 -16.46 -8.21
C LEU A 161 4.84 -17.47 -8.17
N ARG A 162 5.09 -18.67 -7.63
CA ARG A 162 4.14 -19.79 -7.64
C ARG A 162 3.67 -20.15 -6.25
N ALA A 163 2.44 -20.65 -6.15
CA ALA A 163 1.90 -21.20 -4.91
C ALA A 163 2.66 -22.47 -4.49
N GLU A 164 2.94 -22.58 -3.19
CA GLU A 164 3.57 -23.75 -2.56
C GLU A 164 2.52 -24.78 -2.11
N GLY A 165 1.54 -25.09 -2.95
CA GLY A 165 0.50 -26.06 -2.65
C GLY A 165 -0.90 -25.65 -3.12
N GLU A 166 -1.91 -26.04 -2.35
CA GLU A 166 -3.30 -25.68 -2.62
C GLU A 166 -3.47 -24.17 -2.57
N TRP A 167 -4.07 -23.62 -3.62
CA TRP A 167 -4.22 -22.17 -3.80
C TRP A 167 -5.68 -21.75 -3.97
N MET A 168 -6.59 -22.69 -4.24
CA MET A 168 -8.03 -22.43 -4.23
C MET A 168 -8.58 -22.60 -2.81
N THR A 169 -8.02 -21.83 -1.87
CA THR A 169 -8.35 -21.89 -0.44
C THR A 169 -8.75 -20.51 0.10
N ASP A 170 -9.42 -20.51 1.25
CA ASP A 170 -9.71 -19.31 2.03
C ASP A 170 -8.59 -18.97 3.05
N GLU A 171 -7.56 -19.80 3.13
CA GLU A 171 -6.39 -19.60 4.00
C GLU A 171 -5.26 -18.82 3.30
N ILE A 172 -4.20 -18.52 4.06
CA ILE A 172 -2.99 -17.88 3.53
C ILE A 172 -2.28 -18.84 2.56
N VAL A 173 -2.04 -18.38 1.33
CA VAL A 173 -1.31 -19.15 0.32
C VAL A 173 0.14 -18.72 0.30
N LYS A 174 1.05 -19.63 0.67
CA LYS A 174 2.50 -19.39 0.54
C LYS A 174 2.91 -19.41 -0.92
N VAL A 175 3.84 -18.53 -1.28
CA VAL A 175 4.33 -18.42 -2.65
C VAL A 175 5.85 -18.31 -2.68
N SER A 176 6.47 -18.88 -3.71
CA SER A 176 7.92 -18.75 -3.92
C SER A 176 8.35 -18.78 -5.38
N SER A 177 9.57 -18.32 -5.60
CA SER A 177 10.25 -18.36 -6.89
C SER A 177 11.76 -18.47 -6.67
N VAL A 178 12.46 -19.06 -7.63
CA VAL A 178 13.92 -19.04 -7.69
C VAL A 178 14.32 -18.40 -9.01
N ILE A 179 15.04 -17.29 -8.93
CA ILE A 179 15.41 -16.47 -10.08
C ILE A 179 16.88 -16.65 -10.36
N SER A 180 17.23 -16.92 -11.62
CA SER A 180 18.61 -16.86 -12.10
C SER A 180 18.77 -15.66 -13.03
N LEU A 181 19.99 -15.15 -13.13
CA LEU A 181 20.31 -14.08 -14.06
C LEU A 181 20.64 -14.66 -15.44
N ASN A 182 20.07 -14.05 -16.46
CA ASN A 182 20.31 -14.39 -17.86
C ASN A 182 21.32 -13.43 -18.51
N ASN A 183 21.53 -12.27 -17.89
CA ASN A 183 22.44 -11.22 -18.36
C ASN A 183 23.46 -10.84 -17.29
N PRO A 184 24.68 -10.39 -17.69
CA PRO A 184 25.71 -9.97 -16.75
C PRO A 184 25.30 -8.75 -15.96
N ILE A 185 25.75 -8.71 -14.70
CA ILE A 185 25.48 -7.62 -13.76
C ILE A 185 26.40 -6.44 -14.07
N LYS A 186 25.82 -5.29 -14.42
CA LYS A 186 26.56 -4.03 -14.64
C LYS A 186 26.42 -3.01 -13.51
N SER A 187 25.32 -3.07 -12.75
CA SER A 187 25.06 -2.20 -11.59
C SER A 187 24.78 -3.06 -10.35
N GLN A 188 25.17 -2.55 -9.18
CA GLN A 188 24.88 -3.19 -7.89
C GLN A 188 23.43 -2.99 -7.46
N ASN A 189 22.80 -1.88 -7.85
CA ASN A 189 21.41 -1.61 -7.48
C ASN A 189 20.49 -2.23 -8.53
N ILE A 190 19.52 -2.99 -8.05
CA ILE A 190 18.51 -3.64 -8.88
C ILE A 190 17.13 -3.45 -8.29
N LYS A 191 16.10 -3.65 -9.11
CA LYS A 191 14.71 -3.72 -8.66
C LYS A 191 14.14 -5.08 -9.03
N LEU A 192 13.56 -5.75 -8.04
CA LEU A 192 12.68 -6.90 -8.24
C LEU A 192 11.27 -6.36 -8.44
N ILE A 193 10.74 -6.52 -9.64
CA ILE A 193 9.39 -6.12 -10.01
C ILE A 193 8.54 -7.38 -10.10
N ILE A 194 7.46 -7.41 -9.33
CA ILE A 194 6.47 -8.48 -9.38
C ILE A 194 5.21 -7.86 -9.98
N THR A 195 4.70 -8.46 -11.05
CA THR A 195 3.46 -8.07 -11.69
C THR A 195 2.46 -9.20 -11.52
N GLU A 196 1.31 -8.86 -10.94
CA GLU A 196 0.20 -9.78 -10.77
C GLU A 196 -0.26 -10.36 -12.12
N ASN A 197 -0.66 -11.63 -12.11
CA ASN A 197 -1.38 -12.22 -13.23
C ASN A 197 -2.84 -11.76 -13.17
N ASN A 198 -3.24 -10.83 -14.05
CA ASN A 198 -4.64 -10.43 -14.20
C ASN A 198 -5.29 -11.04 -15.46
N PRO A 199 -5.91 -12.23 -15.38
CA PRO A 199 -6.45 -12.92 -16.56
C PRO A 199 -7.71 -12.26 -17.13
N ASP A 200 -8.44 -11.47 -16.32
CA ASP A 200 -9.71 -10.88 -16.73
C ASP A 200 -9.56 -9.56 -17.49
N ASP A 201 -8.36 -8.95 -17.46
CA ASP A 201 -7.99 -7.64 -18.02
C ASP A 201 -8.98 -6.50 -17.70
N THR A 202 -9.81 -6.68 -16.66
CA THR A 202 -10.82 -5.71 -16.24
C THR A 202 -10.21 -4.53 -15.49
N ARG A 203 -8.99 -4.71 -14.99
CA ARG A 203 -8.20 -3.70 -14.28
C ARG A 203 -6.73 -3.81 -14.64
N LYS A 204 -6.01 -2.72 -14.38
CA LYS A 204 -4.55 -2.75 -14.46
C LYS A 204 -4.01 -3.78 -13.44
N PRO A 205 -3.05 -4.64 -13.85
CA PRO A 205 -2.40 -5.56 -12.92
C PRO A 205 -1.70 -4.81 -11.79
N TYR A 206 -1.71 -5.38 -10.58
CA TYR A 206 -0.89 -4.84 -9.50
C TYR A 206 0.59 -5.05 -9.78
N VAL A 207 1.38 -4.06 -9.37
CA VAL A 207 2.84 -4.09 -9.50
C VAL A 207 3.46 -3.82 -8.14
N MET A 208 4.28 -4.74 -7.66
CA MET A 208 5.11 -4.58 -6.48
C MET A 208 6.56 -4.36 -6.93
N ILE A 209 7.21 -3.35 -6.35
CA ILE A 209 8.62 -3.04 -6.62
C ILE A 209 9.40 -3.16 -5.32
N LEU A 210 10.44 -3.99 -5.36
CA LEU A 210 11.33 -4.22 -4.23
C LEU A 210 12.77 -3.86 -4.64
N PRO A 211 13.33 -2.75 -4.14
CA PRO A 211 14.73 -2.40 -4.39
C PRO A 211 15.65 -3.38 -3.67
N LEU A 212 16.72 -3.84 -4.33
CA LEU A 212 17.71 -4.77 -3.79
C LEU A 212 19.12 -4.35 -4.21
N ILE A 213 20.12 -4.90 -3.52
CA ILE A 213 21.54 -4.65 -3.78
C ILE A 213 22.22 -5.98 -4.07
N ILE A 214 23.00 -6.07 -5.14
CA ILE A 214 23.75 -7.28 -5.47
C ILE A 214 24.98 -7.39 -4.54
N ASP A 215 25.14 -8.57 -3.93
CA ASP A 215 26.32 -8.89 -3.13
C ASP A 215 27.44 -9.46 -4.03
N ASN A 216 28.49 -8.67 -4.22
CA ASN A 216 29.66 -9.02 -5.05
C ASN A 216 30.75 -9.81 -4.29
N LYS A 217 30.52 -10.22 -3.05
CA LYS A 217 31.48 -10.98 -2.24
C LYS A 217 31.29 -12.47 -2.28
#